data_AF-A0A1B9IEJ7-F1
#
_entry.id   AF-A0A1B9IEJ7-F1
#
_cell.length_a   1.000
_cell.length_b   1.000
_cell.length_c   1.000
_cell.angle_alpha   90.00
_cell.angle_beta   90.00
_cell.angle_gamma   90.00
#
_symmetry.space_group_name_H-M   'P 1'
#
loop_
_entity.id
_entity.type
_entity.pdbx_description
1 polymer ?
#
loop_
_entity_poly.entity_id
_entity_poly.type
_entity_poly.pdbx_seq_one_letter_code
_entity_poly.pdbx_strand_id
1 'polypeptide(L)'
;MNLAILSAVFRDLLGESSSKPAYQPIRLDATSADLSCSLNFMYQSHPALPSSWTQAEVVSELCDRYKCDIIKERMMLALRSFSPKRPWEAFCFASHHDDIILARHALQSLGLDKKRKNATSSEITLEDASKATLPYLLGYFDLCNMLEPPLIYRSGLLEKDWNTLGKWFTPRK
;
A
#
# COMPACT_ATOMS: atom_id res chain seq x y z
N MET A 1 4.20 -7.01 -25.60
CA MET A 1 5.12 -6.05 -24.95
C MET A 1 6.25 -6.85 -24.31
N ASN A 2 7.52 -6.48 -24.51
CA ASN A 2 8.70 -7.30 -24.14
C ASN A 2 9.14 -7.02 -22.68
N LEU A 3 9.34 -8.06 -21.85
CA LEU A 3 9.78 -7.93 -20.43
C LEU A 3 11.09 -7.14 -20.30
N ALA A 4 11.97 -7.25 -21.29
CA ALA A 4 13.22 -6.52 -21.36
C ALA A 4 13.04 -4.99 -21.47
N ILE A 5 11.86 -4.51 -21.90
CA ILE A 5 11.58 -3.07 -21.99
C ILE A 5 11.19 -2.51 -20.62
N LEU A 6 10.51 -3.29 -19.78
CA LEU A 6 9.87 -2.86 -18.53
C LEU A 6 10.75 -2.99 -17.28
N SER A 7 11.89 -3.66 -17.40
CA SER A 7 12.83 -3.88 -16.31
C SER A 7 14.25 -3.90 -16.86
N ALA A 8 15.13 -3.11 -16.25
CA ALA A 8 16.56 -3.18 -16.55
C ALA A 8 17.12 -4.58 -16.20
N VAL A 9 16.64 -5.18 -15.11
CA VAL A 9 17.07 -6.52 -14.66
C VAL A 9 16.67 -7.60 -15.67
N PHE A 10 15.44 -7.59 -16.17
CA PHE A 10 15.03 -8.54 -17.21
C PHE A 10 15.73 -8.26 -18.55
N ARG A 11 16.08 -7.02 -18.85
CA ARG A 11 16.88 -6.69 -20.03
C ARG A 11 18.27 -7.29 -19.94
N ASP A 12 18.92 -7.20 -18.79
CA ASP A 12 20.26 -7.76 -18.58
C ASP A 12 20.20 -9.30 -18.56
N LEU A 13 19.21 -9.88 -17.88
CA LEU A 13 18.97 -11.34 -17.84
C LEU A 13 18.68 -11.94 -19.22
N LEU A 14 17.95 -11.22 -20.08
CA LEU A 14 17.50 -11.71 -21.39
C LEU A 14 18.39 -11.22 -22.55
N GLY A 15 19.20 -10.17 -22.33
CA GLY A 15 20.02 -9.49 -23.34
C GLY A 15 21.41 -10.09 -23.52
N GLU A 16 21.90 -10.91 -22.59
CA GLU A 16 23.16 -11.65 -22.73
C GLU A 16 23.03 -12.77 -23.77
N SER A 17 23.13 -12.40 -25.03
CA SER A 17 23.31 -13.32 -26.16
C SER A 17 24.80 -13.45 -26.48
N SER A 18 25.39 -14.59 -26.11
CA SER A 18 26.37 -15.34 -26.94
C SER A 18 27.14 -16.46 -26.22
N SER A 19 26.74 -16.99 -25.04
CA SER A 19 27.43 -18.20 -24.51
C SER A 19 26.75 -18.95 -23.36
N LYS A 20 25.44 -18.81 -23.12
CA LYS A 20 24.77 -19.61 -22.07
C LYS A 20 24.14 -20.88 -22.66
N PRO A 21 24.42 -22.08 -22.09
CA PRO A 21 23.77 -23.31 -22.54
C PRO A 21 22.26 -23.23 -22.28
N ALA A 22 21.50 -24.00 -23.06
CA ALA A 22 20.04 -24.01 -23.15
C ALA A 22 19.29 -23.67 -21.85
N TYR A 23 18.45 -22.62 -21.92
CA TYR A 23 17.26 -22.35 -21.09
C TYR A 23 17.31 -22.89 -19.65
N GLN A 24 18.15 -22.31 -18.80
CA GLN A 24 17.98 -22.52 -17.36
C GLN A 24 16.78 -21.69 -16.85
N PRO A 25 15.81 -22.31 -16.15
CA PRO A 25 14.71 -21.58 -15.53
C PRO A 25 15.25 -20.53 -14.55
N ILE A 26 14.79 -19.28 -14.68
CA ILE A 26 15.07 -18.22 -13.72
C ILE A 26 14.32 -18.57 -12.43
N ARG A 27 15.05 -18.78 -11.33
CA ARG A 27 14.44 -18.98 -10.02
C ARG A 27 14.00 -17.63 -9.48
N LEU A 28 12.71 -17.53 -9.13
CA LEU A 28 12.11 -16.35 -8.53
C LEU A 28 11.61 -16.75 -7.13
N ASP A 29 12.09 -16.06 -6.10
CA ASP A 29 11.69 -16.30 -4.72
C ASP A 29 10.34 -15.61 -4.43
N ALA A 30 9.29 -16.13 -5.06
CA ALA A 30 7.91 -15.68 -4.89
C ALA A 30 6.93 -16.80 -5.24
N THR A 31 5.72 -16.75 -4.68
CA THR A 31 4.68 -17.71 -5.03
C THR A 31 4.19 -17.46 -6.46
N SER A 32 3.62 -18.50 -7.10
CA SER A 32 2.99 -18.36 -8.41
C SER A 32 1.88 -17.29 -8.42
N ALA A 33 1.17 -17.13 -7.29
CA ALA A 33 0.13 -16.12 -7.16
C ALA A 33 0.70 -14.68 -7.17
N ASP A 34 1.79 -14.44 -6.44
CA ASP A 34 2.42 -13.11 -6.36
C ASP A 34 3.09 -12.72 -7.68
N LEU A 35 3.74 -13.69 -8.33
CA LEU A 35 4.29 -13.50 -9.67
C LEU A 35 3.21 -13.20 -10.69
N SER A 36 2.11 -13.96 -10.66
CA SER A 36 0.97 -13.72 -11.55
C SER A 36 0.37 -12.34 -11.31
N CYS A 37 0.25 -11.91 -10.05
CA CYS A 37 -0.22 -10.57 -9.72
C CYS A 37 0.71 -9.49 -10.30
N SER A 38 2.02 -9.61 -10.06
CA SER A 38 3.03 -8.69 -10.61
C SER A 38 2.99 -8.62 -12.14
N LEU A 39 2.96 -9.77 -12.82
CA LEU A 39 2.88 -9.85 -14.27
C LEU A 39 1.56 -9.29 -14.82
N ASN A 40 0.44 -9.47 -14.12
CA ASN A 40 -0.84 -8.88 -14.52
C ASN A 40 -0.73 -7.35 -14.54
N PHE A 41 -0.08 -6.74 -13.56
CA PHE A 41 0.21 -5.30 -13.57
C PHE A 41 1.11 -4.88 -14.74
N MET A 42 1.89 -5.79 -15.34
CA MET A 42 2.67 -5.50 -16.56
C MET A 42 1.83 -5.53 -17.83
N TYR A 43 0.96 -6.53 -17.98
CA TYR A 43 0.32 -6.82 -19.27
C TYR A 43 -1.14 -6.36 -19.38
N GLN A 44 -1.86 -6.32 -18.26
CA GLN A 44 -3.28 -6.01 -18.29
C GLN A 44 -3.47 -4.50 -18.13
N SER A 45 -4.39 -3.94 -18.92
CA SER A 45 -4.77 -2.52 -18.75
C SER A 45 -5.49 -2.31 -17.43
N HIS A 46 -6.31 -3.28 -17.01
CA HIS A 46 -7.06 -3.29 -15.75
C HIS A 46 -6.72 -4.57 -14.95
N PRO A 47 -5.53 -4.61 -14.33
CA PRO A 47 -5.12 -5.78 -13.56
C PRO A 47 -6.03 -6.01 -12.36
N ALA A 48 -6.25 -7.28 -12.02
CA ALA A 48 -6.89 -7.61 -10.75
C ALA A 48 -6.03 -7.09 -9.58
N LEU A 49 -6.68 -6.45 -8.61
CA LEU A 49 -6.02 -5.97 -7.40
C LEU A 49 -5.44 -7.14 -6.59
N PRO A 50 -4.38 -6.89 -5.79
CA PRO A 50 -3.92 -7.85 -4.81
C PRO A 50 -5.06 -8.34 -3.92
N SER A 51 -5.05 -9.63 -3.59
CA SER A 51 -6.06 -10.25 -2.72
C SER A 51 -5.97 -9.77 -1.26
N SER A 52 -4.80 -9.26 -0.85
CA SER A 52 -4.51 -8.76 0.48
C SER A 52 -3.41 -7.70 0.45
N TRP A 53 -3.28 -6.93 1.53
CA TRP A 53 -2.16 -5.99 1.69
C TRP A 53 -0.81 -6.70 1.81
N THR A 54 -0.76 -7.89 2.43
CA THR A 54 0.46 -8.72 2.45
C THR A 54 0.91 -9.10 1.05
N GLN A 55 -0.02 -9.45 0.15
CA GLN A 55 0.33 -9.69 -1.25
C GLN A 55 0.79 -8.40 -1.95
N ALA A 56 0.21 -7.24 -1.63
CA ALA A 56 0.66 -5.96 -2.16
C ALA A 56 2.10 -5.61 -1.74
N GLU A 57 2.48 -5.93 -0.50
CA GLU A 57 3.86 -5.79 0.01
C GLU A 57 4.82 -6.68 -0.78
N VAL A 58 4.52 -7.97 -0.89
CA VAL A 58 5.35 -8.91 -1.66
C VAL A 58 5.50 -8.47 -3.12
N VAL A 59 4.41 -8.04 -3.77
CA VAL A 59 4.46 -7.56 -5.16
C VAL A 59 5.26 -6.26 -5.28
N SER A 60 5.15 -5.35 -4.30
CA SER A 60 5.99 -4.14 -4.26
C SER A 60 7.48 -4.49 -4.12
N GLU A 61 7.83 -5.41 -3.22
CA GLU A 61 9.20 -5.87 -3.03
C GLU A 61 9.76 -6.54 -4.30
N LEU A 62 8.94 -7.30 -5.02
CA LEU A 62 9.31 -7.85 -6.32
C LEU A 62 9.58 -6.74 -7.34
N CYS A 63 8.74 -5.70 -7.38
CA CYS A 63 8.96 -4.57 -8.27
C CYS A 63 10.27 -3.84 -7.95
N ASP A 64 10.57 -3.63 -6.67
CA ASP A 64 11.84 -3.01 -6.25
C ASP A 64 13.05 -3.89 -6.61
N ARG A 65 12.95 -5.20 -6.32
CA ARG A 65 14.00 -6.18 -6.62
C ARG A 65 14.33 -6.25 -8.10
N TYR A 66 13.32 -6.22 -8.96
CA TYR A 66 13.47 -6.31 -10.41
C TYR A 66 13.48 -4.96 -11.12
N LYS A 67 13.52 -3.84 -10.37
CA LYS A 67 13.55 -2.47 -10.92
C LYS A 67 12.43 -2.21 -11.92
N CYS A 68 11.21 -2.57 -11.53
CA CYS A 68 9.98 -2.41 -12.31
C CYS A 68 9.20 -1.16 -11.86
N ASP A 69 9.83 0.01 -11.89
CA ASP A 69 9.29 1.24 -11.27
C ASP A 69 7.90 1.64 -11.80
N ILE A 70 7.70 1.53 -13.12
CA ILE A 70 6.41 1.82 -13.78
C ILE A 70 5.31 0.90 -13.24
N ILE A 71 5.65 -0.36 -12.97
CA ILE A 71 4.71 -1.38 -12.50
C ILE A 71 4.34 -1.10 -11.04
N LYS A 72 5.34 -0.74 -10.23
CA LYS A 72 5.13 -0.29 -8.85
C LYS A 72 4.20 0.91 -8.81
N GLU A 73 4.45 1.95 -9.62
CA GLU A 73 3.59 3.13 -9.68
C GLU A 73 2.15 2.79 -10.06
N ARG A 74 1.96 1.97 -11.12
CA ARG A 74 0.63 1.49 -11.53
C ARG A 74 -0.08 0.71 -10.41
N MET A 75 0.64 -0.13 -9.69
CA MET A 75 0.11 -0.87 -8.55
C MET A 75 -0.32 0.08 -7.42
N MET A 76 0.53 1.04 -7.04
CA MET A 76 0.22 2.03 -6.00
C MET A 76 -1.03 2.84 -6.34
N LEU A 77 -1.18 3.25 -7.61
CA LEU A 77 -2.40 3.94 -8.08
C LEU A 77 -3.64 3.06 -7.95
N ALA A 78 -3.55 1.78 -8.34
CA ALA A 78 -4.68 0.85 -8.25
C ALA A 78 -5.09 0.56 -6.79
N LEU A 79 -4.11 0.43 -5.88
CA LEU A 79 -4.31 0.14 -4.46
C LEU A 79 -5.11 1.23 -3.72
N ARG A 80 -5.18 2.46 -4.23
CA ARG A 80 -6.06 3.51 -3.67
C ARG A 80 -7.52 3.10 -3.65
N SER A 81 -7.97 2.36 -4.66
CA SER A 81 -9.34 1.83 -4.72
C SER A 81 -9.60 0.69 -3.72
N PHE A 82 -8.54 0.08 -3.20
CA PHE A 82 -8.61 -1.02 -2.23
C PHE A 82 -8.66 -0.54 -0.78
N SER A 83 -8.14 0.66 -0.48
CA SER A 83 -8.04 1.19 0.89
C SER A 83 -9.35 1.23 1.67
N PRO A 84 -10.54 1.50 1.09
CA PRO A 84 -11.77 1.56 1.88
C PRO A 84 -12.17 0.24 2.55
N LYS A 85 -11.69 -0.90 2.02
CA LYS A 85 -12.02 -2.23 2.58
C LYS A 85 -11.26 -2.52 3.87
N ARG A 86 -10.04 -2.01 3.98
CA ARG A 86 -9.08 -2.26 5.06
C ARG A 86 -8.20 -1.03 5.26
N PRO A 87 -8.77 0.04 5.84
CA PRO A 87 -8.11 1.35 5.88
C PRO A 87 -6.88 1.36 6.77
N TRP A 88 -6.87 0.61 7.88
CA TRP A 88 -5.71 0.55 8.75
C TRP A 88 -4.51 -0.13 8.07
N GLU A 89 -4.75 -1.25 7.40
CA GLU A 89 -3.72 -1.96 6.67
C GLU A 89 -3.21 -1.15 5.48
N ALA A 90 -4.10 -0.40 4.81
CA ALA A 90 -3.72 0.56 3.77
C ALA A 90 -2.82 1.68 4.30
N PHE A 91 -3.12 2.19 5.50
CA PHE A 91 -2.33 3.22 6.17
C PHE A 91 -0.94 2.68 6.56
N CYS A 92 -0.89 1.47 7.12
CA CYS A 92 0.35 0.77 7.45
C CYS A 92 1.22 0.57 6.21
N PHE A 93 0.63 0.07 5.12
CA PHE A 93 1.32 -0.08 3.84
C PHE A 93 1.86 1.26 3.32
N ALA A 94 1.03 2.30 3.30
CA ALA A 94 1.44 3.63 2.87
C ALA A 94 2.61 4.19 3.70
N SER A 95 2.65 3.88 5.00
CA SER A 95 3.70 4.34 5.91
C SER A 95 5.09 3.76 5.60
N HIS A 96 5.16 2.53 5.06
CA HIS A 96 6.41 1.88 4.66
C HIS A 96 6.91 2.37 3.29
N HIS A 97 6.01 2.93 2.48
CA HIS A 97 6.31 3.41 1.13
C HIS A 97 6.37 4.95 1.04
N ASP A 98 6.28 5.66 2.16
CA ASP A 98 6.19 7.12 2.25
C ASP A 98 5.11 7.73 1.31
N ASP A 99 4.02 6.98 1.06
CA ASP A 99 2.93 7.42 0.21
C ASP A 99 1.90 8.21 1.03
N ILE A 100 2.17 9.50 1.20
CA ILE A 100 1.29 10.43 1.95
C ILE A 100 -0.12 10.45 1.33
N ILE A 101 -0.25 10.34 0.01
CA ILE A 101 -1.55 10.41 -0.66
C ILE A 101 -2.39 9.19 -0.31
N LEU A 102 -1.80 7.99 -0.37
CA LEU A 102 -2.48 6.76 0.04
C LEU A 102 -2.81 6.76 1.53
N ALA A 103 -1.91 7.24 2.39
CA ALA A 103 -2.18 7.35 3.82
C ALA A 103 -3.34 8.29 4.13
N ARG A 104 -3.41 9.45 3.46
CA ARG A 104 -4.57 10.36 3.57
C ARG A 104 -5.86 9.65 3.16
N HIS A 105 -5.86 8.97 2.02
CA HIS A 105 -7.03 8.26 1.52
C HIS A 105 -7.46 7.10 2.43
N ALA A 106 -6.50 6.38 3.00
CA ALA A 106 -6.72 5.35 4.00
C ALA A 106 -7.37 5.93 5.26
N LEU A 107 -6.87 7.04 5.79
CA LEU A 107 -7.43 7.72 6.96
C LEU A 107 -8.81 8.32 6.69
N GLN A 108 -9.05 8.86 5.49
CA GLN A 108 -10.39 9.28 5.08
C GLN A 108 -11.42 8.15 5.15
N SER A 109 -10.96 6.94 4.87
CA SER A 109 -11.77 5.72 4.92
C SER A 109 -11.88 5.13 6.33
N LEU A 110 -11.16 5.65 7.33
CA LEU A 110 -11.15 5.09 8.69
C LEU A 110 -12.51 5.22 9.39
N GLY A 111 -13.35 6.19 8.98
CA GLY A 111 -14.74 6.30 9.43
C GLY A 111 -15.62 5.09 9.03
N LEU A 112 -15.14 4.23 8.12
CA LEU A 112 -15.78 2.96 7.75
C LEU A 112 -15.26 1.78 8.60
N ASP A 113 -14.14 1.95 9.31
CA ASP A 113 -13.56 0.93 10.19
C ASP A 113 -14.32 0.89 11.52
N LYS A 114 -15.13 -0.15 11.72
CA LYS A 114 -15.91 -0.33 12.95
C LYS A 114 -15.04 -0.42 14.21
N LYS A 115 -13.81 -0.90 14.10
CA LYS A 115 -12.88 -1.05 15.22
C LYS A 115 -12.21 0.29 15.54
N ARG A 116 -11.82 1.06 14.52
CA ARG A 116 -10.91 2.20 14.69
C ARG A 116 -11.52 3.59 14.44
N LYS A 117 -12.75 3.69 13.92
CA LYS A 117 -13.42 4.99 13.67
C LYS A 117 -13.53 5.88 14.91
N ASN A 118 -13.56 5.32 16.10
CA ASN A 118 -13.64 6.08 17.35
C ASN A 118 -12.37 5.94 18.20
N ALA A 119 -11.32 5.31 17.66
CA ALA A 119 -10.10 5.06 18.41
C ALA A 119 -9.42 6.37 18.82
N THR A 120 -9.09 6.43 20.10
CA THR A 120 -8.15 7.35 20.72
C THR A 120 -6.74 6.75 20.66
N SER A 121 -5.69 7.55 20.93
CA SER A 121 -4.32 7.01 20.94
C SER A 121 -4.11 5.92 21.99
N SER A 122 -4.92 5.89 23.06
CA SER A 122 -4.87 4.86 24.10
C SER A 122 -5.50 3.53 23.71
N GLU A 123 -6.29 3.49 22.64
CA GLU A 123 -7.04 2.29 22.22
C GLU A 123 -6.34 1.49 21.10
N ILE A 124 -5.23 2.01 20.58
CA ILE A 124 -4.41 1.25 19.63
C ILE A 124 -3.63 0.15 20.36
N THR A 125 -3.69 -1.07 19.84
CA THR A 125 -2.90 -2.17 20.39
C THR A 125 -1.44 -2.03 19.98
N LEU A 126 -0.52 -2.60 20.77
CA LEU A 126 0.90 -2.67 20.41
C LEU A 126 1.10 -3.34 19.03
N GLU A 127 0.31 -4.38 18.74
CA GLU A 127 0.33 -5.08 17.45
C GLU A 127 -0.12 -4.20 16.28
N ASP A 128 -1.10 -3.32 16.47
CA ASP A 128 -1.53 -2.39 15.42
C ASP A 128 -0.49 -1.28 15.24
N ALA A 129 0.07 -0.75 16.34
CA ALA A 129 1.11 0.26 16.32
C ALA A 129 2.40 -0.22 15.63
N SER A 130 2.79 -1.49 15.82
CA SER A 130 4.02 -2.04 15.22
C SER A 130 3.94 -2.21 13.70
N LYS A 131 2.75 -2.08 13.09
CA LYS A 131 2.55 -2.22 11.64
C LYS A 131 2.73 -0.91 10.88
N ALA A 132 2.87 0.22 11.55
CA ALA A 132 3.09 1.52 10.90
C ALA A 132 4.46 2.07 11.27
N THR A 133 5.07 2.83 10.36
CA THR A 133 6.31 3.55 10.68
C THR A 133 6.05 4.66 11.70
N LEU A 134 7.03 4.91 12.56
CA LEU A 134 6.89 5.88 13.67
C LEU A 134 6.42 7.28 13.20
N PRO A 135 6.99 7.89 12.14
CA PRO A 135 6.52 9.18 11.62
C PRO A 135 5.03 9.23 11.32
N TYR A 136 4.51 8.19 10.67
CA TYR A 136 3.11 8.09 10.29
C TYR A 136 2.24 7.84 11.52
N LEU A 137 2.67 6.97 12.42
CA LEU A 137 1.95 6.66 13.65
C LEU A 137 1.78 7.91 14.55
N LEU A 138 2.84 8.73 14.68
CA LEU A 138 2.78 10.00 15.40
C LEU A 138 1.80 10.98 14.72
N GLY A 139 1.83 11.08 13.40
CA GLY A 139 0.87 11.89 12.64
C GLY A 139 -0.58 11.43 12.83
N TYR A 140 -0.80 10.12 12.94
CA TYR A 140 -2.11 9.54 13.25
C TYR A 140 -2.56 9.91 14.67
N PHE A 141 -1.68 9.81 15.67
CA PHE A 141 -2.02 10.17 17.05
C PHE A 141 -2.38 11.64 17.22
N ASP A 142 -1.74 12.54 16.49
CA ASP A 142 -2.11 13.96 16.50
C ASP A 142 -3.54 14.19 16.01
N LEU A 143 -3.99 13.44 15.01
CA LEU A 143 -5.38 13.50 14.56
C LEU A 143 -6.33 12.87 15.60
N CYS A 144 -5.93 11.77 16.23
CA CYS A 144 -6.73 11.12 17.27
C CYS A 144 -6.91 12.01 18.51
N ASN A 145 -5.89 12.79 18.87
CA ASN A 145 -5.84 13.59 20.10
C ASN A 145 -6.14 15.08 19.88
N MET A 146 -6.66 15.43 18.70
CA MET A 146 -7.13 16.79 18.43
C MET A 146 -8.21 17.18 19.45
N LEU A 147 -8.01 18.32 20.14
CA LEU A 147 -8.92 18.81 21.19
C LEU A 147 -10.33 19.10 20.64
N GLU A 148 -10.39 19.68 19.43
CA GLU A 148 -11.63 20.02 18.73
C GLU A 148 -11.61 19.37 17.34
N PRO A 149 -11.83 18.05 17.24
CA PRO A 149 -11.86 17.39 15.94
C PRO A 149 -13.10 17.83 15.16
N PRO A 150 -13.06 17.90 13.83
CA PRO A 150 -14.27 18.04 13.03
C PRO A 150 -15.17 16.83 13.30
N LEU A 151 -16.46 17.09 13.54
CA LEU A 151 -17.44 16.08 13.88
C LEU A 151 -18.52 16.03 12.80
N ILE A 152 -19.04 14.83 12.56
CA ILE A 152 -20.18 14.58 11.68
C ILE A 152 -21.25 13.81 12.43
N TYR A 153 -22.51 14.05 12.08
CA TYR A 153 -23.62 13.25 12.56
C TYR A 153 -23.86 12.08 11.61
N ARG A 154 -23.68 10.85 12.09
CA ARG A 154 -23.86 9.64 11.28
C ARG A 154 -24.54 8.57 12.13
N SER A 155 -25.57 7.93 11.58
CA SER A 155 -26.28 6.81 12.24
C SER A 155 -26.78 7.12 13.66
N GLY A 156 -27.19 8.37 13.91
CA GLY A 156 -27.73 8.78 15.20
C GLY A 156 -26.68 9.21 16.23
N LEU A 157 -25.38 9.12 15.89
CA LEU A 157 -24.26 9.41 16.79
C LEU A 157 -23.35 10.50 16.20
N LEU A 158 -22.69 11.22 17.10
CA LEU A 158 -21.64 12.17 16.74
C LEU A 158 -20.32 11.40 16.61
N GLU A 159 -19.73 11.43 15.42
CA GLU A 159 -18.49 10.70 15.09
C GLU A 159 -17.43 11.67 14.57
N LYS A 160 -16.15 11.31 14.69
CA LYS A 160 -15.05 12.08 14.08
C LYS A 160 -15.21 12.09 12.56
N ASP A 161 -15.07 13.27 11.95
CA ASP A 161 -15.04 13.41 10.50
C ASP A 161 -13.69 12.99 9.94
N TRP A 162 -13.52 11.67 9.80
CA TRP A 162 -12.32 11.09 9.22
C TRP A 162 -12.06 11.55 7.78
N ASN A 163 -13.10 11.91 7.03
CA ASN A 163 -12.92 12.42 5.68
C ASN A 163 -12.21 13.79 5.68
N THR A 164 -12.46 14.62 6.70
CA THR A 164 -11.74 15.88 6.91
C THR A 164 -10.39 15.66 7.60
N LEU A 165 -10.35 14.90 8.69
CA LEU A 165 -9.11 14.59 9.42
C LEU A 165 -8.04 13.95 8.52
N GLY A 166 -8.44 13.00 7.67
CA GLY A 166 -7.53 12.35 6.73
C GLY A 166 -6.89 13.32 5.74
N LYS A 167 -7.54 14.44 5.39
CA LYS A 167 -6.93 15.49 4.53
C LYS A 167 -5.83 16.26 5.25
N TRP A 168 -5.98 16.42 6.57
CA TRP A 168 -5.04 17.15 7.41
C TRP A 168 -3.84 16.30 7.86
N PHE A 169 -3.86 15.01 7.55
CA PHE A 169 -2.77 14.12 7.89
C PHE A 169 -1.44 14.57 7.28
N THR A 170 -0.42 14.58 8.14
CA THR A 170 1.00 14.75 7.80
C THR A 170 1.83 13.85 8.73
N PRO A 171 2.79 13.06 8.21
CA PRO A 171 3.76 12.36 9.05
C PRO A 171 4.57 13.34 9.91
N ARG A 172 4.98 12.92 11.12
CA ARG A 172 5.82 13.71 12.02
C ARG A 172 7.28 13.32 11.90
N LYS A 173 8.17 14.32 11.99
CA LYS A 173 9.63 14.13 11.95
C LYS A 173 10.18 13.88 13.33
#